data_AF-A0A843BWW1-F1
#
_entry.id   AF-A0A843BWW1-F1
#
_cell.length_a   1.000
_cell.length_b   1.000
_cell.length_c   1.000
_cell.angle_alpha   90.00
_cell.angle_beta   90.00
_cell.angle_gamma   90.00
#
_symmetry.space_group_name_H-M   'P 1'
#
loop_
_entity.id
_entity.type
_entity.pdbx_description
1 polymer ?
#
loop_
_entity_poly.entity_id
_entity_poly.type
_entity_poly.pdbx_seq_one_letter_code
_entity_poly.pdbx_strand_id
1 'polypeptide(L)'
;MQNPNLNKISFHTFRHWYATMEYHKTKNLRYVQERLGHKSILTTTLYTHLINFEADSYHSAVAKTVDEAKKLIEAGFEYVTDLDDVKLFRKPK
;
A
#
# COMPACT_ATOMS: atom_id res chain seq x y z
N MET A 1 -5.62 -15.84 33.10
CA MET A 1 -5.55 -15.79 31.62
C MET A 1 -6.91 -15.42 31.03
N GLN A 2 -7.36 -14.17 31.17
CA GLN A 2 -8.50 -13.67 30.40
C GLN A 2 -8.08 -12.33 29.80
N ASN A 3 -7.97 -12.27 28.48
CA ASN A 3 -7.72 -11.02 27.77
C ASN A 3 -9.06 -10.29 27.66
N PRO A 4 -9.28 -9.18 28.39
CA PRO A 4 -10.57 -8.48 28.46
C PRO A 4 -11.02 -7.90 27.12
N ASN A 5 -10.14 -7.88 26.12
CA ASN A 5 -10.44 -7.38 24.77
C ASN A 5 -11.21 -8.38 23.90
N LEU A 6 -11.20 -9.69 24.24
CA LEU A 6 -11.97 -10.69 23.49
C LEU A 6 -13.48 -10.45 23.60
N ASN A 7 -13.94 -9.91 24.74
CA ASN A 7 -15.35 -9.58 24.98
C ASN A 7 -15.86 -8.37 24.17
N LYS A 8 -14.98 -7.67 23.45
CA LYS A 8 -15.33 -6.51 22.60
C LYS A 8 -15.53 -6.88 21.14
N ILE A 9 -15.26 -8.13 20.76
CA ILE A 9 -15.47 -8.60 19.38
C ILE A 9 -16.97 -8.72 19.14
N SER A 10 -17.48 -7.97 18.17
CA SER A 10 -18.88 -7.98 17.77
C SER A 10 -19.02 -8.13 16.26
N PHE A 11 -20.25 -8.29 15.76
CA PHE A 11 -20.52 -8.30 14.32
C PHE A 11 -20.02 -7.05 13.60
N HIS A 12 -19.97 -5.91 14.27
CA HIS A 12 -19.38 -4.70 13.72
C HIS A 12 -17.88 -4.84 13.48
N THR A 13 -17.15 -5.57 14.33
CA THR A 13 -15.72 -5.87 14.14
C THR A 13 -15.50 -6.69 12.88
N PHE A 14 -16.34 -7.71 12.62
CA PHE A 14 -16.26 -8.51 11.40
C PHE A 14 -16.61 -7.71 10.14
N ARG A 15 -17.65 -6.87 10.21
CA ARG A 15 -18.01 -5.94 9.13
C ARG A 15 -16.85 -5.01 8.80
N HIS A 16 -16.22 -4.46 9.83
CA HIS A 16 -15.09 -3.56 9.70
C HIS A 16 -13.88 -4.25 9.07
N TRP A 17 -13.58 -5.46 9.52
CA TRP A 17 -12.50 -6.28 8.96
C TRP A 17 -12.76 -6.61 7.49
N TYR A 18 -13.97 -7.07 7.15
CA TYR A 18 -14.33 -7.37 5.76
C TYR A 18 -14.18 -6.14 4.86
N ALA A 19 -14.67 -4.99 5.30
CA ALA A 19 -14.61 -3.76 4.53
C ALA A 19 -13.17 -3.29 4.27
N THR A 20 -12.32 -3.32 5.30
CA THR A 20 -10.89 -2.97 5.17
C THR A 20 -10.17 -3.95 4.23
N MET A 21 -10.40 -5.26 4.37
CA MET A 21 -9.74 -6.26 3.52
C MET A 21 -10.21 -6.19 2.06
N GLU A 22 -11.50 -5.95 1.82
CA GLU A 22 -12.03 -5.85 0.45
C GLU A 22 -11.54 -4.58 -0.24
N TYR A 23 -11.45 -3.47 0.50
CA TYR A 23 -10.87 -2.22 -0.02
C TYR A 23 -9.37 -2.38 -0.30
N HIS A 24 -8.63 -3.11 0.54
CA HIS A 24 -7.21 -3.41 0.31
C HIS A 24 -6.98 -4.12 -1.03
N LYS A 25 -7.82 -5.12 -1.33
CA LYS A 25 -7.70 -5.93 -2.55
C LYS A 25 -8.14 -5.19 -3.80
N THR A 26 -9.29 -4.53 -3.74
CA THR A 26 -9.94 -3.96 -4.93
C THR A 26 -9.55 -2.52 -5.21
N LYS A 27 -9.06 -1.79 -4.20
CA LYS A 27 -8.79 -0.34 -4.24
C LYS A 27 -9.99 0.48 -4.73
N ASN A 28 -11.19 -0.09 -4.69
CA ASN A 28 -12.41 0.53 -5.20
C ASN A 28 -13.42 0.72 -4.07
N LEU A 29 -13.57 1.97 -3.62
CA LEU A 29 -14.43 2.31 -2.50
C LEU A 29 -15.93 2.16 -2.83
N ARG A 30 -16.32 2.38 -4.09
CA ARG A 30 -17.71 2.27 -4.56
C ARG A 30 -18.17 0.82 -4.52
N TYR A 31 -17.30 -0.08 -4.97
CA TYR A 31 -17.53 -1.52 -4.90
C TYR A 31 -17.75 -1.98 -3.45
N VAL A 32 -16.87 -1.59 -2.52
CA VAL A 32 -17.03 -1.94 -1.09
C VAL A 32 -18.30 -1.33 -0.50
N GLN A 33 -18.68 -0.11 -0.89
CA GLN A 33 -19.92 0.53 -0.46
C GLN A 33 -21.16 -0.29 -0.88
N GLU A 34 -21.20 -0.77 -2.13
CA GLU A 34 -22.29 -1.59 -2.66
C GLU A 34 -22.36 -2.95 -1.94
N ARG A 35 -21.22 -3.59 -1.71
CA ARG A 35 -21.14 -4.86 -0.96
C ARG A 35 -21.65 -4.76 0.48
N LEU A 36 -21.49 -3.60 1.12
CA LEU A 36 -21.92 -3.34 2.51
C LEU A 36 -23.32 -2.72 2.61
N GLY A 37 -23.91 -2.30 1.50
CA GLY A 37 -25.19 -1.59 1.48
C GLY A 37 -25.15 -0.23 2.19
N HIS A 38 -24.00 0.47 2.16
CA HIS A 38 -23.87 1.77 2.80
C HIS A 38 -24.61 2.87 2.01
N LYS A 39 -25.56 3.53 2.67
CA LYS A 39 -26.30 4.68 2.09
C LYS A 39 -25.39 5.86 1.75
N SER A 40 -24.32 6.05 2.51
CA SER A 40 -23.34 7.12 2.30
C SER A 40 -21.95 6.56 2.02
N ILE A 41 -21.23 7.17 1.07
CA ILE A 41 -19.83 6.85 0.81
C ILE A 41 -18.94 7.24 2.00
N LEU A 42 -19.31 8.27 2.76
CA LEU A 42 -18.55 8.78 3.90
C LEU A 42 -18.31 7.71 4.98
N THR A 43 -19.32 6.85 5.21
CA THR A 43 -19.20 5.71 6.13
C THR A 43 -18.21 4.65 5.66
N THR A 44 -18.03 4.49 4.35
CA THR A 44 -17.04 3.56 3.78
C THR A 44 -15.63 4.18 3.78
N THR A 45 -15.52 5.51 3.67
CA THR A 45 -14.23 6.24 3.72
C THR A 45 -13.47 6.02 5.04
N LEU A 46 -14.16 5.70 6.13
CA LEU A 46 -13.52 5.35 7.40
C LEU A 46 -12.55 4.15 7.28
N TYR A 47 -12.79 3.24 6.32
CA TYR A 47 -11.94 2.08 6.11
C TYR A 47 -10.65 2.40 5.35
N THR A 48 -10.55 3.56 4.71
CA THR A 48 -9.37 3.93 3.91
C THR A 48 -8.18 4.30 4.78
N HIS A 49 -8.44 4.88 5.95
CA HIS A 49 -7.39 5.41 6.84
C HIS A 49 -6.60 4.29 7.52
N LEU A 50 -7.18 3.10 7.61
CA LEU A 50 -6.52 1.91 8.17
C LEU A 50 -5.64 1.18 7.15
N ILE A 51 -5.79 1.54 5.86
CA ILE A 51 -5.00 0.96 4.81
C ILE A 51 -3.90 1.95 4.48
N ASN A 52 -2.72 1.69 5.04
CA ASN A 52 -1.52 2.24 4.47
C ASN A 52 -1.29 1.47 3.17
N PHE A 53 -1.74 2.03 2.04
CA PHE A 53 -1.21 1.60 0.77
C PHE A 53 0.26 1.99 0.82
N GLU A 54 1.13 1.04 1.14
CA GLU A 54 2.52 1.14 0.76
C GLU A 54 2.50 1.30 -0.75
N ALA A 55 2.40 2.55 -1.22
CA ALA A 55 2.57 2.89 -2.61
C ALA A 55 3.96 2.40 -2.90
N ASP A 56 4.06 1.30 -3.67
CA ASP A 56 5.26 0.49 -3.90
C ASP A 56 6.50 1.34 -3.65
N SER A 57 7.02 1.28 -2.43
CA SER A 57 7.78 2.40 -1.88
C SER A 57 9.23 2.26 -2.30
N TYR A 58 9.46 2.34 -3.60
CA TYR A 58 10.77 2.18 -4.18
C TYR A 58 11.65 3.35 -3.75
N HIS A 59 12.84 3.03 -3.26
CA HIS A 59 13.95 3.97 -3.27
C HIS A 59 14.37 4.17 -4.74
N SER A 60 14.23 5.39 -5.24
CA SER A 60 14.75 5.76 -6.56
C SER A 60 16.14 6.39 -6.41
N ALA A 61 17.03 6.04 -7.34
CA ALA A 61 18.36 6.61 -7.43
C ALA A 61 18.74 6.83 -8.90
N VAL A 62 19.66 7.76 -9.14
CA VAL A 62 20.14 8.10 -10.48
C VAL A 62 21.65 8.00 -10.55
N ALA A 63 22.18 7.63 -11.71
CA ALA A 63 23.61 7.67 -11.99
C ALA A 63 23.87 8.32 -13.35
N LYS A 64 24.90 9.17 -13.41
CA LYS A 64 25.41 9.74 -14.67
C LYS A 64 26.67 9.04 -15.15
N THR A 65 27.39 8.42 -14.23
CA THR A 65 28.66 7.74 -14.51
C THR A 65 28.54 6.23 -14.30
N VAL A 66 29.44 5.47 -14.95
CA VAL A 66 29.50 4.01 -14.82
C VAL A 66 29.85 3.61 -13.38
N ASP A 67 30.71 4.36 -12.69
CA ASP A 67 31.09 4.09 -11.30
C ASP A 67 29.93 4.26 -10.33
N GLU A 68 29.08 5.27 -10.52
CA GLU A 68 27.86 5.47 -9.72
C GLU A 68 26.86 4.34 -9.98
N ALA A 69 26.67 3.96 -11.25
CA ALA A 69 25.78 2.86 -11.61
C ALA A 69 26.25 1.54 -10.97
N LYS A 70 27.55 1.27 -10.96
CA LYS A 70 28.12 0.08 -10.32
C LYS A 70 27.84 0.04 -8.83
N LYS A 71 28.00 1.17 -8.12
CA LYS A 71 27.67 1.28 -6.69
C LYS A 71 26.19 1.02 -6.42
N LEU A 72 25.29 1.49 -7.28
CA LEU A 72 23.85 1.28 -7.14
C LEU A 72 23.47 -0.19 -7.36
N ILE A 73 24.07 -0.85 -8.35
CA ILE A 73 23.89 -2.28 -8.58
C ILE A 73 24.40 -3.10 -7.38
N GLU A 74 25.59 -2.78 -6.85
CA GLU A 74 26.15 -3.44 -5.65
C GLU A 74 25.30 -3.20 -4.40
N ALA A 75 24.63 -2.04 -4.29
CA ALA A 75 23.68 -1.74 -3.22
C ALA A 75 22.30 -2.44 -3.39
N GLY A 76 22.10 -3.19 -4.48
CA GLY A 76 20.89 -3.95 -4.76
C GLY A 76 19.76 -3.14 -5.39
N PHE A 77 20.08 -2.05 -6.09
CA PHE A 77 19.10 -1.38 -6.94
C PHE A 77 19.01 -2.05 -8.31
N GLU A 78 17.79 -2.14 -8.85
CA GLU A 78 17.51 -2.61 -10.21
C GLU A 78 17.50 -1.44 -11.19
N TYR A 79 18.08 -1.65 -12.37
CA TYR A 79 18.01 -0.71 -13.48
C TYR A 79 16.59 -0.65 -14.06
N VAL A 80 16.12 0.57 -14.37
CA VAL A 80 14.78 0.80 -14.93
C VAL A 80 14.86 1.32 -16.37
N THR A 81 15.45 2.50 -16.57
CA THR A 81 15.53 3.17 -17.88
C THR A 81 16.59 4.26 -17.88
N ASP A 82 16.94 4.74 -19.07
CA ASP A 82 17.75 5.94 -19.29
C ASP A 82 16.83 7.12 -19.64
N LEU A 83 17.15 8.32 -19.16
CA LEU A 83 16.52 9.59 -19.54
C LEU A 83 17.60 10.68 -19.60
N ASP A 84 17.78 11.32 -20.77
CA ASP A 84 18.75 12.42 -20.96
C ASP A 84 20.16 12.12 -20.41
N ASP A 85 20.73 10.98 -20.81
CA ASP A 85 22.04 10.46 -20.34
C ASP A 85 22.12 10.15 -18.83
N VAL A 86 20.99 10.14 -18.12
CA VAL A 86 20.88 9.73 -16.71
C VAL A 86 20.22 8.36 -16.61
N LYS A 87 20.89 7.42 -15.93
CA LYS A 87 20.36 6.08 -15.66
C LYS A 87 19.51 6.09 -14.39
N LEU A 88 18.29 5.57 -14.45
CA LEU A 88 17.35 5.46 -13.34
C LEU A 88 17.36 4.06 -12.74
N PHE A 89 17.40 3.99 -11.42
CA PHE A 89 17.40 2.75 -10.65
C PHE A 89 16.32 2.78 -9.57
N ARG A 90 15.79 1.61 -9.23
CA ARG A 90 14.82 1.43 -8.16
C ARG A 90 15.20 0.28 -7.24
N LYS A 91 14.90 0.40 -5.96
CA LYS A 91 15.02 -0.70 -4.99
C LYS A 91 13.74 -0.76 -4.15
N PRO A 92 13.06 -1.92 -4.05
CA PRO A 92 11.92 -2.05 -3.13
C PRO A 92 12.37 -1.74 -1.70
N LYS A 93 11.50 -1.08 -0.93
CA LYS A 93 11.78 -0.74 0.47
C LYS A 93 12.05 -1.95 1.34
#